data_AF-A0A5K1DYP7-F1
#
_entry.id   AF-A0A5K1DYP7-F1
#
_cell.length_a   1.000
_cell.length_b   1.000
_cell.length_c   1.000
_cell.angle_alpha   90.00
_cell.angle_beta   90.00
_cell.angle_gamma   90.00
#
_symmetry.space_group_name_H-M   'P 1'
#
loop_
_entity.id
_entity.type
_entity.pdbx_description
1 polymer ?
#
loop_
_entity_poly.entity_id
_entity_poly.type
_entity_poly.pdbx_seq_one_letter_code
_entity_poly.pdbx_strand_id
1 'polypeptide(L)' 'VKLLMTVHHKCLVSFVGYCEEGANLIVIYEYMSGGDLRQLLS' A
#
# COMPACT_ATOMS: atom_id res chain seq x y z
N VAL A 1 -10.48 -0.39 -3.08
CA VAL A 1 -9.75 -1.59 -2.56
C VAL A 1 -9.63 -2.74 -3.56
N LYS A 2 -10.66 -3.05 -4.36
CA LYS A 2 -10.71 -4.25 -5.23
C LYS A 2 -9.50 -4.45 -6.16
N LEU A 3 -8.94 -3.38 -6.73
CA LEU A 3 -7.74 -3.45 -7.57
C LEU A 3 -6.47 -3.86 -6.79
N LEU A 4 -6.31 -3.33 -5.57
CA LEU A 4 -5.16 -3.62 -4.70
C LEU A 4 -5.15 -5.09 -4.26
N MET A 5 -6.33 -5.74 -4.19
CA MET A 5 -6.46 -7.15 -3.85
C MET A 5 -6.03 -8.11 -4.98
N THR A 6 -6.09 -7.68 -6.24
CA THR A 6 -5.83 -8.55 -7.39
C THR A 6 -4.42 -8.41 -7.94
N VAL A 7 -3.77 -7.27 -7.69
CA VAL A 7 -2.46 -6.97 -8.24
C VAL A 7 -1.36 -7.45 -7.29
N HIS A 8 -0.59 -8.43 -7.74
CA HIS A 8 0.62 -8.91 -7.06
C HIS A 8 1.78 -8.73 -8.04
N HIS A 9 2.63 -7.71 -7.83
CA HIS A 9 3.73 -7.39 -8.73
C HIS A 9 4.96 -6.92 -7.96
N LYS A 10 6.16 -7.34 -8.41
CA LYS A 10 7.44 -7.11 -7.70
C LYS A 10 7.84 -5.64 -7.49
N CYS A 11 7.25 -4.71 -8.23
CA CYS A 11 7.52 -3.27 -8.12
C CYS A 11 6.40 -2.51 -7.39
N LEU A 12 5.45 -3.23 -6.80
CA LEU A 12 4.38 -2.67 -5.99
C LEU A 12 4.51 -3.23 -4.58
N VAL A 13 4.22 -2.39 -3.58
CA VAL A 13 4.21 -2.82 -2.19
C VAL A 13 3.16 -3.89 -1.97
N SER A 14 3.48 -4.89 -1.15
CA SER A 14 2.59 -6.00 -0.86
C SER A 14 1.37 -5.48 -0.09
N PHE A 15 0.16 -5.70 -0.63
CA PHE A 15 -1.08 -5.42 0.05
C PHE A 15 -1.42 -6.56 1.02
N VAL A 16 -1.77 -6.21 2.27
CA VAL A 16 -2.07 -7.20 3.32
C VAL A 16 -3.58 -7.27 3.58
N GLY A 17 -4.26 -6.13 3.62
CA GLY A 17 -5.68 -6.10 3.93
C GLY A 17 -6.21 -4.67 4.11
N TYR A 18 -7.50 -4.57 4.41
CA TYR A 18 -8.15 -3.29 4.68
C TYR A 18 -9.24 -3.46 5.73
N CYS A 19 -9.57 -2.37 6.41
CA CYS A 19 -10.74 -2.26 7.27
C CYS A 19 -11.60 -1.11 6.74
N GLU A 20 -12.91 -1.34 6.63
CA GLU A 20 -13.88 -0.34 6.18
C GLU A 20 -14.99 -0.25 7.23
N GLU A 21 -15.12 0.91 7.87
CA GLU A 21 -16.13 1.18 8.89
C GLU A 21 -16.81 2.53 8.60
N GLY A 22 -18.00 2.48 8.02
CA GLY A 22 -18.74 3.67 7.59
C GLY A 22 -17.98 4.43 6.50
N ALA A 23 -17.59 5.67 6.79
CA ALA A 23 -16.80 6.51 5.89
C ALA A 23 -15.28 6.34 6.07
N ASN A 24 -14.84 5.52 7.03
CA ASN A 24 -13.43 5.31 7.32
C ASN A 24 -12.91 4.12 6.54
N LEU A 25 -11.81 4.34 5.80
CA LEU A 25 -11.07 3.30 5.11
C LEU A 25 -9.64 3.25 5.60
N ILE A 26 -9.23 2.11 6.14
CA ILE A 26 -7.86 1.83 6.57
C ILE A 26 -7.27 0.79 5.62
N VAL A 27 -6.06 1.02 5.15
CA VAL A 27 -5.34 0.14 4.22
C VAL A 27 -4.06 -0.32 4.91
N ILE A 28 -3.82 -1.64 4.91
CA ILE A 28 -2.65 -2.28 5.49
C ILE A 28 -1.79 -2.80 4.34
N TYR A 29 -0.54 -2.32 4.28
CA TYR A 29 0.44 -2.71 3.29
C TYR A 29 1.83 -2.82 3.92
N GLU A 30 2.75 -3.47 3.22
CA GLU A 30 4.14 -3.62 3.65
C GLU A 30 4.82 -2.27 3.88
N TYR A 31 5.49 -2.12 5.02
CA TYR A 31 6.20 -0.90 5.36
C TYR A 31 7.52 -0.79 4.57
N MET A 32 7.68 0.29 3.82
CA MET A 32 8.90 0.58 3.06
C MET A 32 9.78 1.54 3.85
N SER A 33 10.77 0.99 4.55
CA SER A 33 11.68 1.77 5.41
C SER A 33 12.52 2.82 4.69
N GLY A 34 12.71 2.68 3.37
CA GLY A 34 13.38 3.66 2.53
C GLY A 34 12.59 4.96 2.34
N GLY A 35 11.30 4.99 2.68
CA GLY A 35 10.47 6.17 2.48
C GLY A 35 10.21 6.46 0.99
N ASP A 36 9.98 7.74 0.67
CA ASP A 36 9.66 8.16 -0.68
C ASP A 36 10.90 8.15 -1.59
N LEU A 37 10.75 7.58 -2.79
CA LEU A 37 11.84 7.44 -3.74
C LEU A 37 12.34 8.80 -4.25
N ARG A 38 11.45 9.79 -4.43
CA ARG A 38 11.88 11.13 -4.85
C ARG A 38 12.72 11.75 -3.74
N GLN A 39 12.31 11.66 -2.48
CA GLN A 39 13.09 12.17 -1.35
C GLN A 39 14.49 11.54 -1.27
N LEU A 40 14.61 10.24 -1.56
CA LEU A 40 15.89 9.53 -1.58
C LEU A 40 16.83 9.96 -2.73
N LEU A 41 16.28 10.46 -3.84
CA LEU A 41 17.02 10.73 -5.08
C LEU A 41 17.13 12.22 -5.43
N SER A 42 16.62 13.12 -4.58
CA SER A 42 16.64 14.58 -4.80
C SER A 42 17.87 15.23 -4.21
#